data_AF-A0A948ALS7-F1
#
_entry.id   AF-A0A948ALS7-F1
#
_cell.length_a   1.000
_cell.length_b   1.000
_cell.length_c   1.000
_cell.angle_alpha   90.00
_cell.angle_beta   90.00
_cell.angle_gamma   90.00
#
_symmetry.space_group_name_H-M   'P 1'
#
loop_
_entity.id
_entity.type
_entity.pdbx_description
1 polymer ?
#
loop_
_entity_poly.entity_id
_entity_poly.type
_entity_poly.pdbx_seq_one_letter_code
_entity_poly.pdbx_strand_id
1 'polypeptide(L)'
;MKLLVAQASPPARSCPSPATVDAGGTPALQKYLLDPAAYPHPAPAPRLIETHISWVFLAGDYAYKLKKPVNLGFLDFSTLEKREHCCREEVRLNSRLAPDIYLGVVPVAGTPPQVEGEGPVLEWAVKMRAFPADATLDREAEITPEQIDAIADRVARFHSEITAAPAESGFGLPDAVRAPVAENFRQLRALLPSPSGGGAGGEGTRIGDLDARALTPGPSPEGRGETIARLDALEAWSEAEGRRLADHFTARRAEGYIRECHGDLHLGNIAWLAGELPPLSKALSAAAGDMSEGTGESGFPLLKRGIEGDLAAFACAAVSNPPPSPPLIKGGTSENPPQPPFEKGGSPLIFDGIEFNPGLRMIDVISEIAFLCMDLMHRGKAALAWRFLNRYLEHSGDTAGLAALPYYLVYRAMVRAKVSAIKASQSDGDFAETLSYLELAQRITQRPAAALLLMHGVSGCGKTWVSQSLLEDLGAICLRSDVERKRLFGLTALADSRAAGEDIYSREAGARTLARLLELTKTLLSAGFRVIVDATFIKRDWREPFQKLAEERGIPWWIAALEAPSEVLRQRVAARQASGHDASEAGPEVLAAQLAAVEPFNEAELPHVVPLSGTPLQTVSQIQVLLP
;
A
#
# COMPACT_ATOMS: atom_id res chain seq x y z
N MET A 1 -8.81 -9.22 8.48
CA MET A 1 -9.80 -9.36 9.58
C MET A 1 -10.01 -7.95 10.05
N LYS A 2 -11.26 -7.45 9.99
CA LYS A 2 -11.68 -6.06 9.76
C LYS A 2 -11.61 -5.68 8.27
N LEU A 3 -12.78 -5.64 7.63
CA LEU A 3 -13.03 -4.93 6.37
C LEU A 3 -13.73 -3.63 6.77
N LEU A 4 -13.09 -2.49 6.52
CA LEU A 4 -13.81 -1.23 6.35
C LEU A 4 -14.33 -1.22 4.91
N VAL A 5 -15.52 -1.78 4.66
CA VAL A 5 -16.24 -1.57 3.40
C VAL A 5 -17.73 -1.43 3.65
N ALA A 6 -18.23 -0.20 3.46
CA ALA A 6 -19.65 0.06 3.25
C ALA A 6 -20.04 -0.48 1.86
N GLN A 7 -20.95 -1.46 1.82
CA GLN A 7 -21.70 -1.77 0.61
C GLN A 7 -22.89 -0.80 0.48
N ALA A 8 -23.26 -0.51 -0.76
CA ALA A 8 -24.45 0.26 -1.11
C ALA A 8 -25.70 -0.31 -0.43
N SER A 9 -26.61 0.59 -0.06
CA SER A 9 -27.83 0.37 0.73
C SER A 9 -28.57 -0.94 0.42
N PRO A 10 -28.82 -1.83 1.41
CA PRO A 10 -29.82 -2.88 1.27
C PRO A 10 -31.22 -2.28 1.48
N PRO A 11 -32.28 -2.86 0.88
CA PRO A 11 -33.65 -2.40 1.10
C PRO A 11 -34.05 -2.60 2.55
N ALA A 12 -34.76 -1.61 3.11
CA ALA A 12 -35.26 -1.61 4.47
C ALA A 12 -36.01 -2.92 4.79
N ARG A 13 -35.46 -3.73 5.72
CA ARG A 13 -36.19 -4.85 6.31
C ARG A 13 -36.75 -4.41 7.66
N SER A 14 -38.04 -4.66 7.83
CA SER A 14 -38.83 -4.35 9.03
C SER A 14 -38.26 -5.04 10.28
N CYS A 15 -38.20 -4.29 11.38
CA CYS A 15 -37.81 -4.76 12.71
C CYS A 15 -38.65 -5.96 13.20
N PRO A 16 -38.05 -6.95 13.88
CA PRO A 16 -38.79 -7.83 14.78
C PRO A 16 -39.09 -7.11 16.11
N SER A 17 -40.21 -7.53 16.73
CA SER A 17 -40.80 -7.04 17.98
C SER A 17 -39.91 -7.30 19.22
N PRO A 18 -40.08 -6.55 20.34
CA PRO A 18 -39.08 -6.44 21.40
C PRO A 18 -39.30 -7.46 22.52
N ALA A 19 -38.28 -8.28 22.81
CA ALA A 19 -37.93 -8.75 24.15
C ALA A 19 -36.85 -9.83 24.05
N THR A 20 -35.59 -9.46 24.32
CA THR A 20 -34.65 -10.31 25.05
C THR A 20 -33.57 -9.42 25.65
N VAL A 21 -33.67 -9.24 26.95
CA VAL A 21 -32.59 -8.71 27.79
C VAL A 21 -31.62 -9.86 27.97
N ASP A 22 -30.41 -9.76 27.38
CA ASP A 22 -29.40 -10.80 27.57
C ASP A 22 -28.73 -10.63 28.95
N ALA A 23 -28.46 -11.76 29.59
CA ALA A 23 -27.98 -11.86 30.97
C ALA A 23 -26.54 -11.32 31.10
N GLY A 24 -26.42 -10.01 31.28
CA GLY A 24 -25.14 -9.30 31.42
C GLY A 24 -25.25 -7.76 31.49
N GLY A 25 -26.46 -7.19 31.49
CA GLY A 25 -26.71 -5.83 32.01
C GLY A 25 -26.10 -4.65 31.25
N THR A 26 -25.80 -4.77 29.96
CA THR A 26 -25.50 -3.58 29.14
C THR A 26 -26.79 -3.16 28.41
N PRO A 27 -27.29 -1.91 28.57
CA PRO A 27 -28.31 -1.37 27.67
C PRO A 27 -27.84 -1.56 26.22
N ALA A 28 -28.76 -1.69 25.26
CA ALA A 28 -28.39 -1.68 23.85
C ALA A 28 -27.82 -0.28 23.47
N LEU A 29 -26.54 -0.04 23.80
CA LEU A 29 -25.85 1.25 23.66
C LEU A 29 -25.95 1.77 22.24
N GLN A 30 -25.97 0.87 21.25
CA GLN A 30 -26.17 1.19 19.84
C GLN A 30 -27.39 2.08 19.60
N LYS A 31 -28.52 1.78 20.25
CA LYS A 31 -29.75 2.56 20.08
C LYS A 31 -29.59 3.98 20.61
N TYR A 32 -28.92 4.14 21.75
CA TYR A 32 -28.70 5.45 22.38
C TYR A 32 -27.68 6.27 21.59
N LEU A 33 -26.61 5.65 21.10
CA LEU A 33 -25.58 6.31 20.31
C LEU A 33 -26.03 6.64 18.87
N LEU A 34 -27.22 6.21 18.45
CA LEU A 34 -27.85 6.72 17.22
C LEU A 34 -28.67 7.99 17.46
N ASP A 35 -28.85 8.42 18.70
CA ASP A 35 -29.49 9.69 19.06
C ASP A 35 -28.46 10.83 18.99
N PRO A 36 -28.70 11.90 18.22
CA PRO A 36 -27.85 13.10 18.22
C PRO A 36 -27.57 13.67 19.62
N ALA A 37 -28.50 13.53 20.58
CA ALA A 37 -28.35 14.02 21.94
C ALA A 37 -27.35 13.23 22.81
N ALA A 38 -26.83 12.11 22.29
CA ALA A 38 -25.79 11.33 22.96
C ALA A 38 -24.38 11.94 22.82
N TYR A 39 -24.21 12.99 22.02
CA TYR A 39 -22.91 13.59 21.70
C TYR A 39 -22.79 15.03 22.24
N PRO A 40 -21.59 15.45 22.70
CA PRO A 40 -21.36 16.80 23.22
C PRO A 40 -21.22 17.87 22.11
N HIS A 41 -21.32 17.47 20.84
CA HIS A 41 -21.19 18.33 19.66
C HIS A 41 -22.35 18.06 18.69
N PRO A 42 -22.59 18.95 17.70
CA PRO A 42 -23.54 18.68 16.63
C PRO A 42 -23.23 17.36 15.92
N ALA A 43 -24.20 16.44 15.92
CA ALA A 43 -24.07 15.10 15.33
C ALA A 43 -25.34 14.76 14.55
N PRO A 44 -25.62 15.43 13.41
CA PRO A 44 -26.83 15.18 12.64
C PRO A 44 -26.81 13.76 12.07
N ALA A 45 -27.90 13.03 12.30
CA ALA A 45 -28.12 11.66 11.81
C ALA A 45 -26.91 10.72 12.01
N PRO A 46 -26.55 10.38 13.26
CA PRO A 46 -25.46 9.45 13.53
C PRO A 46 -25.70 8.12 12.83
N ARG A 47 -24.63 7.53 12.27
CA ARG A 47 -24.70 6.26 11.54
C ARG A 47 -23.82 5.22 12.19
N LEU A 48 -24.33 4.00 12.30
CA LEU A 48 -23.58 2.86 12.79
C LEU A 48 -22.98 2.07 11.61
N ILE A 49 -21.66 1.86 11.66
CA ILE A 49 -20.94 0.89 10.87
C ILE A 49 -20.54 -0.26 11.80
N GLU A 50 -20.97 -1.47 11.47
CA GLU A 50 -20.67 -2.66 12.27
C GLU A 50 -19.60 -3.52 11.59
N THR A 51 -18.59 -3.92 12.37
CA THR A 51 -17.55 -4.88 11.97
C THR A 51 -17.65 -6.15 12.81
N HIS A 52 -16.82 -7.16 12.57
CA HIS A 52 -16.79 -8.39 13.38
C HIS A 52 -16.53 -8.15 14.88
N ILE A 53 -15.76 -7.11 15.24
CA ILE A 53 -15.27 -6.90 16.61
C ILE A 53 -15.46 -5.46 17.13
N SER A 54 -16.08 -4.59 16.35
CA SER A 54 -16.29 -3.19 16.74
C SER A 54 -17.58 -2.62 16.14
N TRP A 55 -18.13 -1.63 16.84
CA TRP A 55 -19.16 -0.71 16.36
C TRP A 55 -18.52 0.66 16.16
N VAL A 56 -18.73 1.28 15.00
CA VAL A 56 -18.23 2.62 14.69
C VAL A 56 -19.41 3.55 14.45
N PHE A 57 -19.55 4.57 15.27
CA PHE A 57 -20.58 5.58 15.13
C PHE A 57 -20.00 6.81 14.44
N LEU A 58 -20.47 7.12 13.23
CA LEU A 58 -20.16 8.36 12.53
C LEU A 58 -21.13 9.43 13.01
N ALA A 59 -20.63 10.48 13.65
CA ALA A 59 -21.39 11.51 14.32
C ALA A 59 -20.80 12.89 13.96
N GLY A 60 -21.32 13.52 12.91
CA GLY A 60 -20.78 14.79 12.40
C GLY A 60 -19.32 14.66 11.97
N ASP A 61 -18.46 15.53 12.51
CA ASP A 61 -17.02 15.58 12.22
C ASP A 61 -16.21 14.47 12.91
N TYR A 62 -16.85 13.66 13.74
CA TYR A 62 -16.19 12.64 14.56
C TYR A 62 -16.71 11.23 14.27
N ALA A 63 -15.85 10.26 14.56
CA ALA A 63 -16.18 8.85 14.58
C ALA A 63 -15.82 8.27 15.95
N TYR A 64 -16.70 7.42 16.50
CA TYR A 64 -16.52 6.80 17.80
C TYR A 64 -16.52 5.28 17.65
N LYS A 65 -15.38 4.63 17.92
CA LYS A 65 -15.22 3.18 17.78
C LYS A 65 -15.26 2.50 19.14
N LEU A 66 -16.29 1.68 19.34
CA LEU A 66 -16.48 0.83 20.52
C LEU A 66 -16.09 -0.61 20.17
N LYS A 67 -15.51 -1.33 21.12
CA LYS A 67 -15.17 -2.75 20.96
C LYS A 67 -16.35 -3.63 21.37
N LYS A 68 -16.66 -4.68 20.61
CA LYS A 68 -17.70 -5.63 20.99
C LYS A 68 -17.21 -6.51 22.15
N PRO A 69 -18.08 -6.90 23.09
CA PRO A 69 -17.71 -7.76 24.21
C PRO A 69 -17.55 -9.23 23.77
N VAL A 70 -16.49 -9.54 23.02
CA VAL A 70 -16.24 -10.86 22.43
C VAL A 70 -14.88 -11.42 22.85
N ASN A 71 -14.77 -12.74 22.89
CA ASN A 71 -13.49 -13.45 23.00
C ASN A 71 -13.40 -14.46 21.84
N LEU A 72 -12.42 -14.28 20.96
CA LEU A 72 -12.22 -15.07 19.74
C LEU A 72 -10.96 -15.95 19.83
N GLY A 73 -10.38 -16.12 21.02
CA GLY A 73 -9.15 -16.88 21.27
C GLY A 73 -7.88 -16.12 20.92
N PHE A 74 -7.80 -15.48 19.74
CA PHE A 74 -6.68 -14.62 19.36
C PHE A 74 -6.84 -13.16 19.84
N LEU A 75 -8.02 -12.83 20.38
CA LEU A 75 -8.43 -11.51 20.83
C LEU A 75 -9.46 -11.65 21.95
N ASP A 76 -9.34 -10.84 23.00
CA ASP A 76 -10.24 -10.86 24.15
C ASP A 76 -10.67 -9.43 24.55
N PHE A 77 -11.94 -9.12 24.30
CA PHE A 77 -12.65 -7.89 24.67
C PHE A 77 -13.77 -8.16 25.70
N SER A 78 -13.73 -9.30 26.40
CA SER A 78 -14.80 -9.76 27.29
C SER A 78 -15.13 -8.79 28.43
N THR A 79 -14.14 -8.10 28.99
CA THR A 79 -14.33 -7.16 30.11
C THR A 79 -14.14 -5.71 29.68
N LEU A 80 -14.73 -4.78 30.44
CA LEU A 80 -14.62 -3.34 30.17
C LEU A 80 -13.17 -2.87 30.23
N GLU A 81 -12.37 -3.37 31.18
CA GLU A 81 -10.96 -3.04 31.35
C GLU A 81 -10.12 -3.49 30.14
N LYS A 82 -10.41 -4.67 29.59
CA LYS A 82 -9.75 -5.17 28.38
C LYS A 82 -10.07 -4.31 27.16
N ARG A 83 -11.32 -3.84 27.04
CA ARG A 83 -11.73 -2.93 25.98
C ARG A 83 -11.08 -1.56 26.13
N GLU A 84 -11.03 -1.02 27.35
CA GLU A 84 -10.32 0.22 27.65
C GLU A 84 -8.85 0.13 27.23
N HIS A 85 -8.16 -0.92 27.68
CA HIS A 85 -6.75 -1.14 27.37
C HIS A 85 -6.52 -1.18 25.85
N CYS A 86 -7.37 -1.90 25.11
CA CYS A 86 -7.24 -1.99 23.66
C CYS A 86 -7.60 -0.68 22.94
N CYS A 87 -8.56 0.10 23.44
CA CYS A 87 -8.82 1.45 22.93
C CYS A 87 -7.59 2.36 23.12
N ARG A 88 -6.91 2.26 24.27
CA ARG A 88 -5.68 3.03 24.54
C ARG A 88 -4.53 2.59 23.63
N GLU A 89 -4.37 1.28 23.41
CA GLU A 89 -3.38 0.75 22.47
C GLU A 89 -3.68 1.18 21.03
N GLU A 90 -4.94 1.19 20.60
CA GLU A 90 -5.31 1.67 19.27
C GLU A 90 -4.92 3.14 19.05
N VAL A 91 -5.20 4.01 20.03
CA VAL A 91 -4.77 5.42 19.97
C VAL A 91 -3.24 5.51 19.95
N ARG A 92 -2.54 4.83 20.86
CA ARG A 92 -1.06 4.86 20.94
C ARG A 92 -0.42 4.44 19.62
N LEU A 93 -0.90 3.34 19.04
CA LEU A 93 -0.30 2.75 17.84
C LEU A 93 -0.59 3.57 16.59
N ASN A 94 -1.82 4.03 16.42
CA ASN A 94 -2.23 4.72 15.21
C ASN A 94 -1.83 6.20 15.20
N SER A 95 -1.71 6.85 16.36
CA SER A 95 -1.26 8.25 16.42
C SER A 95 0.16 8.46 15.88
N ARG A 96 0.97 7.39 15.76
CA ARG A 96 2.31 7.45 15.14
C ARG A 96 2.26 7.78 13.65
N LEU A 97 1.20 7.37 12.96
CA LEU A 97 1.01 7.56 11.51
C LEU A 97 -0.19 8.45 11.17
N ALA A 98 -1.11 8.64 12.12
CA ALA A 98 -2.37 9.38 11.97
C ALA A 98 -2.72 10.23 13.22
N PRO A 99 -1.82 11.11 13.72
CA PRO A 99 -2.05 11.85 14.96
C PRO A 99 -3.29 12.75 14.92
N ASP A 100 -3.61 13.33 13.76
CA ASP A 100 -4.76 14.24 13.60
C ASP A 100 -6.12 13.53 13.47
N ILE A 101 -6.08 12.20 13.35
CA ILE A 101 -7.28 11.34 13.29
C ILE A 101 -7.57 10.75 14.66
N TYR A 102 -6.60 10.23 15.39
CA TYR A 102 -6.83 9.54 16.67
C TYR A 102 -6.74 10.51 17.84
N LEU A 103 -7.89 11.03 18.28
CA LEU A 103 -7.97 12.14 19.23
C LEU A 103 -7.89 11.71 20.70
N GLY A 104 -8.22 10.46 21.01
CA GLY A 104 -8.13 9.92 22.36
C GLY A 104 -9.13 8.81 22.66
N VAL A 105 -9.16 8.39 23.93
CA VAL A 105 -10.13 7.44 24.48
C VAL A 105 -11.10 8.20 25.38
N VAL A 106 -12.40 8.04 25.14
CA VAL A 106 -13.46 8.73 25.88
C VAL A 106 -14.45 7.74 26.48
N PRO A 107 -15.04 8.05 27.66
CA PRO A 107 -16.06 7.20 28.25
C PRO A 107 -17.41 7.39 27.55
N VAL A 108 -18.22 6.34 27.53
CA VAL A 108 -19.67 6.41 27.35
C VAL A 108 -20.27 6.12 28.72
N ALA A 109 -20.96 7.11 29.30
CA ALA A 109 -21.39 7.07 30.69
C ALA A 109 -22.76 7.74 30.88
N GLY A 110 -23.33 7.62 32.07
CA GLY A 110 -24.56 8.31 32.45
C GLY A 110 -25.86 7.56 32.11
N THR A 111 -26.99 8.19 32.42
CA THR A 111 -28.34 7.65 32.14
C THR A 111 -29.27 8.82 31.76
N PRO A 112 -29.65 8.97 30.47
CA PRO A 112 -29.30 8.09 29.35
C PRO A 112 -27.79 8.10 29.01
N PRO A 113 -27.26 7.04 28.38
CA PRO A 113 -25.85 6.98 27.99
C PRO A 113 -25.44 8.13 27.05
N GLN A 114 -24.34 8.80 27.37
CA GLN A 114 -23.75 9.89 26.59
C GLN A 114 -22.24 9.67 26.41
N VAL A 115 -21.75 10.03 25.23
CA VAL A 115 -20.32 10.09 24.92
C VAL A 115 -19.70 11.27 25.65
N GLU A 116 -18.56 11.05 26.30
CA GLU A 116 -17.94 12.03 27.20
C GLU A 116 -18.87 12.45 28.36
N GLY A 117 -19.86 11.60 28.68
CA GLY A 117 -20.79 11.82 29.78
C GLY A 117 -20.16 11.64 31.15
N GLU A 118 -20.83 12.16 32.17
CA GLU A 118 -20.44 12.00 33.58
C GLU A 118 -21.10 10.78 34.23
N GLY A 119 -20.51 10.29 35.32
CA GLY A 119 -21.03 9.16 36.09
C GLY A 119 -20.34 7.81 35.78
N PRO A 120 -20.97 6.68 36.15
CA PRO A 120 -20.39 5.36 35.93
C PRO A 120 -20.16 5.08 34.45
N VAL A 121 -18.93 4.64 34.11
CA VAL A 121 -18.57 4.27 32.74
C VAL A 121 -19.28 2.98 32.36
N LEU A 122 -20.04 3.03 31.26
CA LEU A 122 -20.72 1.89 30.67
C LEU A 122 -19.89 1.24 29.56
N GLU A 123 -19.13 2.05 28.81
CA GLU A 123 -18.24 1.59 27.74
C GLU A 123 -17.13 2.61 27.46
N TRP A 124 -16.06 2.18 26.78
CA TRP A 124 -15.01 3.06 26.26
C TRP A 124 -15.04 3.15 24.73
N ALA A 125 -14.82 4.34 24.21
CA ALA A 125 -14.77 4.61 22.77
C ALA A 125 -13.43 5.25 22.38
N VAL A 126 -12.89 4.84 21.23
CA VAL A 126 -11.84 5.61 20.55
C VAL A 126 -12.52 6.76 19.81
N LYS A 127 -12.21 7.99 20.18
CA LYS A 127 -12.67 9.21 19.49
C LYS A 127 -11.71 9.52 18.36
N MET A 128 -12.25 9.61 17.15
CA MET A 128 -11.50 9.88 15.94
C MET A 128 -12.11 11.03 15.17
N ARG A 129 -11.33 11.73 14.36
CA ARG A 129 -11.87 12.59 13.30
C ARG A 129 -12.44 11.72 12.19
N ALA A 130 -13.67 12.00 11.76
CA ALA A 130 -14.25 11.34 10.61
C ALA A 130 -13.57 11.85 9.32
N PHE A 131 -13.38 10.95 8.37
CA PHE A 131 -12.93 11.29 7.02
C PHE A 131 -13.75 10.49 5.99
N PRO A 132 -13.83 10.95 4.74
CA PRO A 132 -14.65 10.30 3.71
C PRO A 132 -14.21 8.84 3.50
N ALA A 133 -15.18 7.92 3.48
CA ALA A 133 -14.88 6.49 3.35
C ALA A 133 -14.31 6.12 1.98
N ASP A 134 -14.58 6.91 0.94
CA ASP A 134 -14.04 6.81 -0.41
C ASP A 134 -12.61 7.34 -0.54
N ALA A 135 -12.04 7.94 0.51
CA ALA A 135 -10.65 8.42 0.52
C ALA A 135 -9.61 7.29 0.66
N THR A 136 -10.02 6.04 0.91
CA THR A 136 -9.10 4.91 1.01
C THR A 136 -8.61 4.46 -0.36
N LEU A 137 -7.33 4.13 -0.48
CA LEU A 137 -6.70 3.79 -1.77
C LEU A 137 -7.26 2.50 -2.40
N ASP A 138 -7.93 1.65 -1.62
CA ASP A 138 -8.61 0.47 -2.16
C ASP A 138 -9.90 0.79 -2.93
N ARG A 139 -10.44 2.00 -2.75
CA ARG A 139 -11.63 2.54 -3.44
C ARG A 139 -11.29 3.60 -4.48
N GLU A 140 -10.10 4.17 -4.41
CA GLU A 140 -9.65 5.17 -5.37
C GLU A 140 -9.58 4.56 -6.77
N ALA A 141 -10.15 5.26 -7.76
CA ALA A 141 -10.25 4.76 -9.13
C ALA A 141 -8.85 4.57 -9.75
N GLU A 142 -7.93 5.49 -9.45
CA GLU A 142 -6.57 5.48 -9.96
C GLU A 142 -5.59 5.86 -8.84
N ILE A 143 -4.64 4.96 -8.57
CA ILE A 143 -3.53 5.22 -7.67
C ILE A 143 -2.35 5.68 -8.53
N THR A 144 -1.84 6.86 -8.24
CA THR A 144 -0.76 7.51 -8.98
C THR A 144 0.63 7.08 -8.49
N PRO A 145 1.66 7.16 -9.35
CA PRO A 145 3.04 6.91 -8.94
C PRO A 145 3.53 7.83 -7.80
N GLU A 146 3.10 9.09 -7.79
CA GLU A 146 3.44 10.07 -6.76
C GLU A 146 2.87 9.70 -5.38
N GLN A 147 1.64 9.17 -5.35
CA GLN A 147 1.05 8.65 -4.12
C GLN A 147 1.89 7.49 -3.56
N ILE A 148 2.30 6.58 -4.43
CA ILE A 148 3.12 5.43 -4.06
C ILE A 148 4.49 5.85 -3.51
N ASP A 149 5.14 6.83 -4.14
CA ASP A 149 6.42 7.36 -3.64
C ASP A 149 6.25 7.98 -2.24
N ALA A 150 5.20 8.77 -2.04
CA ALA A 150 4.92 9.38 -0.74
C ALA A 150 4.65 8.34 0.36
N ILE A 151 3.95 7.25 0.02
CA ILE A 151 3.71 6.13 0.94
C ILE A 151 5.02 5.42 1.27
N ALA A 152 5.85 5.12 0.26
CA ALA A 152 7.17 4.50 0.47
C ALA A 152 8.05 5.36 1.39
N ASP A 153 8.09 6.68 1.16
CA ASP A 153 8.85 7.64 1.97
C ASP A 153 8.34 7.66 3.43
N ARG A 154 7.01 7.69 3.62
CA ARG A 154 6.39 7.70 4.96
C ARG A 154 6.65 6.39 5.71
N VAL A 155 6.50 5.25 5.05
CA VAL A 155 6.70 3.92 5.64
C VAL A 155 8.18 3.69 5.97
N ALA A 156 9.10 4.05 5.07
CA ALA A 156 10.53 3.92 5.33
C ALA A 156 10.99 4.78 6.52
N ARG A 157 10.52 6.03 6.60
CA ARG A 157 10.78 6.91 7.76
C ARG A 157 10.24 6.29 9.04
N PHE A 158 8.97 5.87 9.02
CA PHE A 158 8.34 5.21 10.16
C PHE A 158 9.14 4.00 10.63
N HIS A 159 9.55 3.10 9.73
CA HIS A 159 10.36 1.94 10.09
C HIS A 159 11.72 2.31 10.68
N SER A 160 12.35 3.39 10.21
CA SER A 160 13.64 3.84 10.74
C SER A 160 13.54 4.39 12.17
N GLU A 161 12.40 5.02 12.51
CA GLU A 161 12.19 5.72 13.79
C GLU A 161 11.58 4.82 14.88
N ILE A 162 10.81 3.78 14.52
CA ILE A 162 10.17 2.90 15.50
C ILE A 162 11.14 1.93 16.16
N THR A 163 10.86 1.63 17.43
CA THR A 163 11.68 0.76 18.27
C THR A 163 11.71 -0.69 17.76
N ALA A 164 12.90 -1.27 17.78
CA ALA A 164 13.08 -2.70 17.55
C ALA A 164 12.47 -3.54 18.69
N ALA A 165 12.12 -4.77 18.37
CA ALA A 165 11.61 -5.73 19.34
C ALA A 165 12.64 -5.94 20.46
N PRO A 166 12.20 -6.07 21.74
CA PRO A 166 13.09 -6.37 22.83
C PRO A 166 13.91 -7.63 22.54
N ALA A 167 15.22 -7.61 22.79
CA ALA A 167 16.13 -8.72 22.49
C ALA A 167 15.75 -10.04 23.21
N GLU A 168 15.11 -9.94 24.38
CA GLU A 168 14.61 -11.08 25.15
C GLU A 168 13.24 -11.60 24.69
N SER A 169 12.60 -10.91 23.74
CA SER A 169 11.29 -11.32 23.23
C SER A 169 11.41 -12.50 22.26
N GLY A 170 10.34 -13.30 22.17
CA GLY A 170 10.23 -14.38 21.18
C GLY A 170 9.94 -13.90 19.75
N PHE A 171 9.79 -12.59 19.51
CA PHE A 171 9.45 -12.06 18.20
C PHE A 171 10.61 -12.23 17.21
N GLY A 172 10.27 -12.57 15.97
CA GLY A 172 11.24 -12.80 14.89
C GLY A 172 12.06 -14.10 15.00
N LEU A 173 11.84 -14.93 16.03
CA LEU A 173 12.42 -16.27 16.04
C LEU A 173 11.90 -17.06 14.83
N PRO A 174 12.72 -17.92 14.18
CA PRO A 174 12.31 -18.65 12.99
C PRO A 174 10.99 -19.40 13.15
N ASP A 175 10.79 -20.08 14.29
CA ASP A 175 9.54 -20.80 14.57
C ASP A 175 8.36 -19.85 14.85
N ALA A 176 8.61 -18.71 15.50
CA ALA A 176 7.58 -17.70 15.72
C ALA A 176 7.13 -17.03 14.41
N VAL A 177 8.02 -16.89 13.42
CA VAL A 177 7.70 -16.41 12.08
C VAL A 177 6.91 -17.45 11.28
N ARG A 178 7.27 -18.74 11.39
CA ARG A 178 6.65 -19.84 10.64
C ARG A 178 5.29 -20.29 11.18
N ALA A 179 5.08 -20.24 12.50
CA ALA A 179 3.87 -20.76 13.12
C ALA A 179 2.57 -20.14 12.59
N PRO A 180 2.45 -18.79 12.42
CA PRO A 180 1.26 -18.18 11.82
C PRO A 180 1.02 -18.61 10.36
N VAL A 181 2.09 -18.95 9.63
CA VAL A 181 1.97 -19.43 8.24
C VAL A 181 1.31 -20.80 8.22
N ALA A 182 1.80 -21.75 9.03
CA ALA A 182 1.23 -23.09 9.14
C ALA A 182 -0.23 -23.07 9.67
N GLU A 183 -0.54 -22.17 10.60
CA GLU A 183 -1.92 -21.98 11.09
C GLU A 183 -2.86 -21.52 9.97
N ASN A 184 -2.43 -20.63 9.08
CA ASN A 184 -3.25 -20.19 7.96
C ASN A 184 -3.65 -21.33 7.03
N PHE A 185 -2.73 -22.26 6.72
CA PHE A 185 -3.04 -23.44 5.91
C PHE A 185 -4.09 -24.34 6.58
N ARG A 186 -3.90 -24.66 7.87
CA ARG A 186 -4.88 -25.45 8.65
C ARG A 186 -6.26 -24.81 8.69
N GLN A 187 -6.33 -23.51 8.97
CA GLN A 187 -7.59 -22.78 9.04
C GLN A 187 -8.28 -22.70 7.67
N LEU A 188 -7.53 -22.44 6.60
CA LEU A 188 -8.11 -22.36 5.27
C LEU A 188 -8.68 -23.70 4.80
N ARG A 189 -7.99 -24.82 5.08
CA ARG A 189 -8.52 -26.17 4.78
C ARG A 189 -9.87 -26.44 5.45
N ALA A 190 -10.03 -25.99 6.70
CA ALA A 190 -11.27 -26.18 7.44
C ALA A 190 -12.44 -25.32 6.92
N LEU A 191 -12.15 -24.21 6.24
CA LEU A 191 -13.14 -23.28 5.71
C LEU A 191 -13.62 -23.63 4.30
N LEU A 192 -12.81 -24.34 3.52
CA LEU A 192 -13.20 -24.75 2.17
C LEU A 192 -14.32 -25.81 2.25
N PRO A 193 -15.41 -25.69 1.47
CA PRO A 193 -16.61 -26.53 1.58
C PRO A 193 -16.26 -28.02 1.41
N SER A 194 -16.98 -28.99 1.99
CA SER A 194 -16.79 -30.47 1.85
C SER A 194 -17.35 -31.03 0.54
N PRO A 195 -16.88 -32.19 0.02
CA PRO A 195 -17.33 -32.67 -1.28
C PRO A 195 -18.77 -33.14 -1.11
N SER A 196 -19.71 -32.51 -1.80
CA SER A 196 -21.06 -33.03 -1.92
C SER A 196 -20.97 -34.40 -2.60
N GLY A 197 -21.47 -35.43 -1.90
CA GLY A 197 -21.58 -36.78 -2.43
C GLY A 197 -22.35 -36.79 -3.75
N GLY A 198 -21.93 -37.69 -4.64
CA GLY A 198 -22.35 -37.73 -6.03
C GLY A 198 -23.86 -37.75 -6.26
N GLY A 199 -24.30 -36.96 -7.25
CA GLY A 199 -25.53 -37.16 -7.99
C GLY A 199 -25.15 -37.35 -9.46
N ALA A 200 -25.28 -38.59 -9.95
CA ALA A 200 -25.17 -38.91 -11.36
C ALA A 200 -26.34 -38.27 -12.14
N GLY A 201 -26.06 -37.69 -13.31
CA GLY A 201 -27.08 -37.37 -14.31
C GLY A 201 -26.74 -36.15 -15.17
N GLY A 202 -26.47 -36.38 -16.46
CA GLY A 202 -26.47 -35.32 -17.47
C GLY A 202 -25.45 -35.51 -18.59
N GLU A 203 -25.83 -36.25 -19.61
CA GLU A 203 -25.08 -36.45 -20.85
C GLU A 203 -24.82 -35.16 -21.65
N GLY A 204 -23.60 -35.06 -22.19
CA GLY A 204 -23.32 -34.68 -23.59
C GLY A 204 -23.48 -33.22 -24.01
N THR A 205 -22.38 -32.60 -24.44
CA THR A 205 -22.33 -31.82 -25.70
C THR A 205 -20.89 -31.78 -26.24
N ARG A 206 -20.78 -31.93 -27.56
CA ARG A 206 -19.55 -32.10 -28.34
C ARG A 206 -18.72 -30.82 -28.45
N ILE A 207 -17.42 -31.03 -28.53
CA ILE A 207 -16.39 -30.05 -28.90
C ILE A 207 -16.59 -29.66 -30.38
N GLY A 208 -16.64 -28.36 -30.64
CA GLY A 208 -16.60 -27.75 -31.96
C GLY A 208 -16.04 -26.33 -31.86
N ASP A 209 -14.91 -26.13 -32.55
CA ASP A 209 -14.13 -24.94 -32.91
C ASP A 209 -14.69 -23.54 -32.55
N LEU A 210 -13.80 -22.62 -32.11
CA LEU A 210 -13.65 -21.24 -32.61
C LEU A 210 -12.53 -20.43 -31.89
N ASP A 211 -11.61 -19.93 -32.72
CA ASP A 211 -10.78 -18.72 -32.67
C ASP A 211 -9.95 -18.26 -31.47
N ALA A 212 -8.64 -18.17 -31.73
CA ALA A 212 -7.63 -17.45 -30.99
C ALA A 212 -7.68 -15.94 -31.31
N ARG A 213 -8.08 -15.12 -30.31
CA ARG A 213 -7.59 -13.75 -29.97
C ARG A 213 -8.64 -12.98 -29.17
N ALA A 214 -8.59 -13.11 -27.84
CA ALA A 214 -9.01 -12.11 -26.85
C ALA A 214 -8.51 -12.55 -25.46
N LEU A 215 -7.42 -11.95 -24.98
CA LEU A 215 -6.84 -12.23 -23.66
C LEU A 215 -7.61 -11.48 -22.57
N THR A 216 -8.60 -12.15 -21.98
CA THR A 216 -8.80 -12.23 -20.53
C THR A 216 -9.59 -13.51 -20.26
N PRO A 217 -8.98 -14.62 -19.81
CA PRO A 217 -9.75 -15.71 -19.25
C PRO A 217 -10.16 -15.30 -17.83
N GLY A 218 -11.45 -15.04 -17.62
CA GLY A 218 -12.01 -15.14 -16.27
C GLY A 218 -11.79 -16.58 -15.76
N PRO A 219 -11.57 -16.79 -14.45
CA PRO A 219 -11.24 -18.12 -13.94
C PRO A 219 -12.38 -19.09 -14.27
N SER A 220 -12.03 -20.16 -14.98
CA SER A 220 -12.87 -21.36 -15.06
C SER A 220 -13.15 -21.86 -13.65
N PRO A 221 -14.31 -22.48 -13.37
CA PRO A 221 -14.58 -23.05 -12.06
C PRO A 221 -13.58 -24.18 -11.79
N GLU A 222 -12.47 -23.84 -11.13
CA GLU A 222 -11.49 -24.81 -10.68
C GLU A 222 -12.18 -25.88 -9.85
N GLY A 223 -11.94 -27.14 -10.18
CA GLY A 223 -12.46 -28.24 -9.38
C GLY A 223 -11.83 -28.20 -8.00
N ARG A 224 -12.62 -28.43 -6.95
CA ARG A 224 -12.14 -28.46 -5.54
C ARG A 224 -10.88 -29.32 -5.30
N GLY A 225 -10.66 -30.37 -6.09
CA GLY A 225 -9.43 -31.16 -6.05
C GLY A 225 -8.16 -30.37 -6.46
N GLU A 226 -8.29 -29.47 -7.43
CA GLU A 226 -7.23 -28.57 -7.88
C GLU A 226 -6.89 -27.52 -6.82
N THR A 227 -7.91 -26.95 -6.16
CA THR A 227 -7.69 -25.99 -5.06
C THR A 227 -6.95 -26.63 -3.88
N ILE A 228 -7.28 -27.86 -3.51
CA ILE A 228 -6.59 -28.58 -2.43
C ILE A 228 -5.16 -28.94 -2.85
N ALA A 229 -4.93 -29.42 -4.08
CA ALA A 229 -3.59 -29.71 -4.58
C ALA A 229 -2.72 -28.44 -4.64
N ARG A 230 -3.28 -27.30 -5.03
CA ARG A 230 -2.61 -25.99 -4.98
C ARG A 230 -2.24 -25.63 -3.55
N LEU A 231 -3.15 -25.83 -2.59
CA LEU A 231 -2.89 -25.55 -1.19
C LEU A 231 -1.79 -26.45 -0.62
N ASP A 232 -1.76 -27.74 -0.97
CA ASP A 232 -0.70 -28.69 -0.61
C ASP A 232 0.66 -28.24 -1.15
N ALA A 233 0.72 -27.83 -2.42
CA ALA A 233 1.95 -27.33 -3.05
C ALA A 233 2.45 -26.05 -2.38
N LEU A 234 1.55 -25.12 -2.06
CA LEU A 234 1.88 -23.87 -1.35
C LEU A 234 2.35 -24.13 0.08
N GLU A 235 1.75 -25.08 0.78
CA GLU A 235 2.15 -25.47 2.14
C GLU A 235 3.55 -26.09 2.13
N ALA A 236 3.78 -27.06 1.24
CA ALA A 236 5.09 -27.70 1.08
C ALA A 236 6.19 -26.68 0.71
N TRP A 237 5.89 -25.76 -0.22
CA TRP A 237 6.81 -24.68 -0.58
C TRP A 237 7.09 -23.76 0.61
N SER A 238 6.06 -23.33 1.34
CA SER A 238 6.20 -22.42 2.50
C SER A 238 7.01 -23.07 3.61
N GLU A 239 6.81 -24.36 3.88
CA GLU A 239 7.61 -25.07 4.86
C GLU A 239 9.08 -25.18 4.47
N ALA A 240 9.36 -25.55 3.21
CA ALA A 240 10.72 -25.68 2.70
C ALA A 240 11.45 -24.33 2.71
N GLU A 241 10.78 -23.28 2.23
CA GLU A 241 11.35 -21.94 2.17
C GLU A 241 11.54 -21.34 3.57
N GLY A 242 10.58 -21.55 4.48
CA GLY A 242 10.71 -21.12 5.87
C GLY A 242 11.89 -21.81 6.59
N ARG A 243 12.16 -23.09 6.29
CA ARG A 243 13.37 -23.78 6.80
C ARG A 243 14.65 -23.20 6.20
N ARG A 244 14.66 -22.94 4.89
CA ARG A 244 15.81 -22.34 4.18
C ARG A 244 16.16 -20.95 4.73
N LEU A 245 15.16 -20.18 5.16
CA LEU A 245 15.31 -18.81 5.68
C LEU A 245 15.55 -18.74 7.20
N ALA A 246 15.68 -19.86 7.92
CA ALA A 246 15.80 -19.84 9.38
C ALA A 246 16.99 -18.99 9.89
N ASP A 247 18.17 -19.16 9.30
CA ASP A 247 19.34 -18.35 9.66
C ASP A 247 19.15 -16.88 9.27
N HIS A 248 18.46 -16.63 8.16
CA HIS A 248 18.14 -15.28 7.71
C HIS A 248 17.20 -14.57 8.69
N PHE A 249 16.13 -15.22 9.16
CA PHE A 249 15.25 -14.65 10.19
C PHE A 249 16.01 -14.35 11.49
N THR A 250 16.93 -15.25 11.88
CA THR A 250 17.79 -15.04 13.05
C THR A 250 18.68 -13.81 12.89
N ALA A 251 19.32 -13.65 11.73
CA ALA A 251 20.14 -12.47 11.41
C ALA A 251 19.29 -11.18 11.45
N ARG A 252 18.12 -11.19 10.82
CA ARG A 252 17.23 -10.02 10.80
C ARG A 252 16.76 -9.60 12.19
N ARG A 253 16.50 -10.55 13.07
CA ARG A 253 16.22 -10.29 14.49
C ARG A 253 17.41 -9.65 15.19
N ALA A 254 18.61 -10.20 15.02
CA ALA A 254 19.83 -9.66 15.64
C ALA A 254 20.18 -8.24 15.13
N GLU A 255 19.85 -7.94 13.87
CA GLU A 255 20.09 -6.65 13.23
C GLU A 255 18.99 -5.61 13.50
N GLY A 256 17.95 -5.96 14.29
CA GLY A 256 16.91 -5.01 14.72
C GLY A 256 15.84 -4.71 13.67
N TYR A 257 15.60 -5.62 12.73
CA TYR A 257 14.56 -5.47 11.70
C TYR A 257 13.17 -5.93 12.15
N ILE A 258 13.05 -6.57 13.30
CA ILE A 258 11.78 -6.90 13.93
C ILE A 258 11.35 -5.67 14.73
N ARG A 259 10.26 -5.01 14.36
CA ARG A 259 9.84 -3.72 14.93
C ARG A 259 8.35 -3.69 15.24
N GLU A 260 7.89 -2.71 16.03
CA GLU A 260 6.46 -2.50 16.32
C GLU A 260 5.75 -1.79 15.17
N CYS A 261 5.64 -2.50 14.05
CA CYS A 261 5.00 -2.13 12.79
C CYS A 261 3.50 -1.77 12.93
N HIS A 262 2.86 -1.40 11.82
CA HIS A 262 1.40 -1.30 11.68
C HIS A 262 0.71 -2.67 11.75
N GLY A 263 1.34 -3.69 11.15
CA GLY A 263 0.88 -5.09 11.17
C GLY A 263 -0.18 -5.46 10.12
N ASP A 264 -0.91 -4.46 9.59
CA ASP A 264 -1.96 -4.62 8.56
C ASP A 264 -1.87 -3.54 7.46
N LEU A 265 -0.67 -3.28 6.93
CA LEU A 265 -0.43 -2.24 5.94
C LEU A 265 -0.89 -2.67 4.54
N HIS A 266 -2.11 -2.32 4.15
CA HIS A 266 -2.69 -2.58 2.83
C HIS A 266 -3.54 -1.38 2.35
N LEU A 267 -3.97 -1.35 1.09
CA LEU A 267 -4.61 -0.16 0.50
C LEU A 267 -5.88 0.29 1.23
N GLY A 268 -6.65 -0.63 1.81
CA GLY A 268 -7.82 -0.29 2.62
C GLY A 268 -7.53 0.42 3.96
N ASN A 269 -6.26 0.45 4.38
CA ASN A 269 -5.77 1.09 5.61
C ASN A 269 -4.85 2.28 5.29
N ILE A 270 -4.90 2.75 4.04
CA ILE A 270 -4.20 3.95 3.58
C ILE A 270 -5.24 4.85 2.92
N ALA A 271 -5.32 6.10 3.35
CA ALA A 271 -6.16 7.11 2.72
C ALA A 271 -5.32 8.25 2.15
N TRP A 272 -5.82 8.86 1.08
CA TRP A 272 -5.24 10.05 0.48
C TRP A 272 -6.13 11.26 0.73
N LEU A 273 -5.64 12.19 1.55
CA LEU A 273 -6.36 13.42 1.86
C LEU A 273 -5.70 14.57 1.12
N ALA A 274 -6.43 15.21 0.20
CA ALA A 274 -5.99 16.43 -0.46
C ALA A 274 -6.20 17.63 0.48
N GLY A 275 -5.12 18.27 0.93
CA GLY A 275 -5.15 19.44 1.82
C GLY A 275 -5.02 19.13 3.31
N GLU A 276 -4.83 20.18 4.12
CA GLU A 276 -4.83 20.08 5.58
C GLU A 276 -6.25 19.83 6.10
N LEU A 277 -6.42 18.85 7.01
CA LEU A 277 -7.63 18.75 7.80
C LEU A 277 -7.82 20.07 8.57
N PRO A 278 -8.98 20.74 8.50
CA PRO A 278 -9.13 22.06 9.10
C PRO A 278 -8.75 22.04 10.60
N PRO A 279 -7.97 23.04 11.08
CA PRO A 279 -7.50 23.06 12.45
C PRO A 279 -8.67 23.12 13.46
N LEU A 280 -8.51 22.41 14.58
CA LEU A 280 -9.50 22.26 15.67
C LEU A 280 -10.13 23.59 16.15
N SER A 281 -9.42 24.72 16.01
CA SER A 281 -9.89 26.04 16.44
C SER A 281 -10.97 26.67 15.55
N LYS A 282 -11.08 26.28 14.27
CA LYS A 282 -12.10 26.87 13.36
C LYS A 282 -13.49 26.23 13.50
N ALA A 283 -13.58 24.95 13.85
CA ALA A 283 -14.86 24.28 14.09
C ALA A 283 -15.50 24.72 15.43
N LEU A 284 -14.69 25.05 16.43
CA LEU A 284 -15.18 25.57 17.72
C LEU A 284 -15.49 27.08 17.70
N SER A 285 -14.80 27.89 16.88
CA SER A 285 -15.12 29.33 16.79
C SER A 285 -16.39 29.64 15.97
N ALA A 286 -16.75 28.79 15.01
CA ALA A 286 -17.99 28.93 14.24
C ALA A 286 -19.25 28.54 15.05
N ALA A 287 -19.08 27.85 16.19
CA ALA A 287 -20.14 27.51 17.13
C ALA A 287 -20.12 28.35 18.42
N ALA A 288 -19.16 29.27 18.58
CA ALA A 288 -18.99 30.13 19.76
C ALA A 288 -18.95 31.63 19.43
N GLY A 289 -19.51 32.02 18.27
CA GLY A 289 -19.54 33.40 17.81
C GLY A 289 -20.96 33.90 17.52
N ASP A 290 -21.88 33.83 18.49
CA ASP A 290 -22.94 34.84 18.63
C ASP A 290 -23.62 34.76 20.01
N MET A 291 -22.85 34.99 21.08
CA MET A 291 -23.44 35.35 22.39
C MET A 291 -22.46 36.28 23.12
N SER A 292 -22.88 37.53 23.26
CA SER A 292 -22.33 38.62 24.09
C SER A 292 -21.49 39.68 23.36
N GLU A 293 -22.17 40.73 22.90
CA GLU A 293 -21.85 42.08 23.34
C GLU A 293 -23.13 42.93 23.29
N GLY A 294 -23.71 43.14 24.47
CA GLY A 294 -24.74 44.15 24.66
C GLY A 294 -24.07 45.50 24.87
N THR A 295 -24.34 46.45 23.98
CA THR A 295 -24.39 47.87 24.33
C THR A 295 -25.67 48.44 23.72
N GLY A 296 -26.46 49.10 24.58
CA GLY A 296 -27.74 49.69 24.20
C GLY A 296 -27.56 50.97 23.40
N GLU A 297 -28.52 51.24 22.51
CA GLU A 297 -29.36 52.44 22.49
C GLU A 297 -30.05 52.61 21.12
N SER A 298 -31.38 52.75 21.17
CA SER A 298 -32.26 53.50 20.25
C SER A 298 -32.49 53.05 18.79
N GLY A 299 -33.77 52.84 18.45
CA GLY A 299 -34.39 53.40 17.24
C GLY A 299 -34.53 52.52 15.97
N PHE A 300 -35.70 51.90 15.80
CA PHE A 300 -36.34 51.48 14.52
C PHE A 300 -36.37 52.59 13.43
N PRO A 301 -36.81 52.38 12.13
CA PRO A 301 -37.29 51.17 11.41
C PRO A 301 -36.81 51.04 9.91
N LEU A 302 -37.19 49.96 9.19
CA LEU A 302 -38.09 49.97 7.99
C LEU A 302 -38.10 48.65 7.15
N LEU A 303 -39.35 48.18 6.90
CA LEU A 303 -39.96 47.36 5.83
C LEU A 303 -39.39 45.97 5.45
N LYS A 304 -40.10 44.84 5.59
CA LYS A 304 -41.41 44.35 5.02
C LYS A 304 -41.54 44.29 3.49
N ARG A 305 -41.53 43.07 2.94
CA ARG A 305 -42.49 42.41 1.99
C ARG A 305 -41.80 41.14 1.45
N GLY A 306 -42.27 39.90 1.68
CA GLY A 306 -43.50 39.26 1.19
C GLY A 306 -43.10 38.22 0.11
N ILE A 307 -43.66 37.03 -0.10
CA ILE A 307 -44.91 36.33 0.27
C ILE A 307 -44.64 34.81 0.12
N GLU A 308 -45.47 34.02 0.81
CA GLU A 308 -45.70 32.57 0.86
C GLU A 308 -45.75 31.81 -0.48
N GLY A 309 -45.57 30.48 -0.42
CA GLY A 309 -46.05 29.57 -1.48
C GLY A 309 -45.48 28.14 -1.49
N ASP A 310 -46.17 27.24 -0.79
CA ASP A 310 -46.38 25.80 -1.03
C ASP A 310 -45.29 24.71 -0.84
N LEU A 311 -45.65 23.84 0.10
CA LEU A 311 -45.26 22.45 0.29
C LEU A 311 -46.15 21.51 -0.55
N ALA A 312 -45.55 20.40 -0.99
CA ALA A 312 -46.12 19.06 -1.20
C ALA A 312 -46.47 18.57 -2.63
N ALA A 313 -46.06 17.30 -2.82
CA ALA A 313 -46.57 16.24 -3.71
C ALA A 313 -46.03 16.15 -5.16
N PHE A 314 -45.24 15.12 -5.46
CA PHE A 314 -45.76 13.83 -5.96
C PHE A 314 -44.65 12.77 -6.15
N ALA A 315 -45.05 11.51 -5.98
CA ALA A 315 -44.26 10.29 -6.07
C ALA A 315 -44.33 9.62 -7.46
N CYS A 316 -43.40 8.68 -7.69
CA CYS A 316 -43.45 7.48 -8.55
C CYS A 316 -43.93 7.56 -10.02
N ALA A 317 -43.09 7.13 -10.98
CA ALA A 317 -43.34 5.97 -11.86
C ALA A 317 -42.19 5.79 -12.88
N ALA A 318 -42.06 4.55 -13.38
CA ALA A 318 -40.95 3.98 -14.13
C ALA A 318 -41.02 4.16 -15.67
N VAL A 319 -40.02 3.57 -16.36
CA VAL A 319 -40.08 2.92 -17.70
C VAL A 319 -39.38 3.63 -18.88
N SER A 320 -38.35 2.93 -19.40
CA SER A 320 -37.90 2.74 -20.81
C SER A 320 -37.25 3.83 -21.67
N ASN A 321 -35.99 3.52 -22.02
CA ASN A 321 -35.24 3.70 -23.29
C ASN A 321 -35.10 5.09 -23.96
N PRO A 322 -33.96 5.31 -24.66
CA PRO A 322 -33.41 6.65 -24.93
C PRO A 322 -33.79 7.19 -26.32
N PRO A 323 -33.79 8.52 -26.52
CA PRO A 323 -33.76 9.12 -27.85
C PRO A 323 -32.49 10.00 -28.04
N PRO A 324 -32.21 10.53 -29.24
CA PRO A 324 -31.07 10.16 -30.07
C PRO A 324 -29.90 11.16 -29.99
N SER A 325 -28.73 10.75 -30.50
CA SER A 325 -27.54 11.59 -30.64
C SER A 325 -27.78 12.81 -31.56
N PRO A 326 -27.45 14.05 -31.13
CA PRO A 326 -27.35 15.21 -32.03
C PRO A 326 -25.91 15.36 -32.58
N PRO A 327 -25.71 16.21 -33.62
CA PRO A 327 -24.68 15.99 -34.64
C PRO A 327 -23.31 16.60 -34.31
N LEU A 328 -22.30 16.05 -34.98
CA LEU A 328 -20.94 16.57 -35.09
C LEU A 328 -20.94 18.02 -35.63
N ILE A 329 -20.43 18.96 -34.83
CA ILE A 329 -20.04 20.30 -35.31
C ILE A 329 -18.51 20.44 -35.18
N LYS A 330 -17.87 20.72 -36.31
CA LYS A 330 -16.46 21.08 -36.44
C LYS A 330 -16.24 22.57 -36.12
N GLY A 331 -15.18 22.86 -35.37
CA GLY A 331 -14.32 24.04 -35.53
C GLY A 331 -14.84 25.39 -35.02
N GLY A 332 -14.23 25.90 -33.94
CA GLY A 332 -14.37 27.28 -33.50
C GLY A 332 -13.71 27.51 -32.15
N THR A 333 -12.60 28.25 -32.16
CA THR A 333 -11.73 28.62 -31.05
C THR A 333 -12.48 29.33 -29.91
N SER A 334 -12.40 28.78 -28.70
CA SER A 334 -12.64 29.49 -27.43
C SER A 334 -11.56 29.04 -26.45
N GLU A 335 -10.66 29.95 -26.12
CA GLU A 335 -9.68 29.81 -25.06
C GLU A 335 -10.43 29.57 -23.74
N ASN A 336 -10.35 28.34 -23.23
CA ASN A 336 -10.59 28.13 -21.80
C ASN A 336 -9.40 28.74 -21.05
N PRO A 337 -9.62 29.52 -19.98
CA PRO A 337 -8.52 29.91 -19.11
C PRO A 337 -7.81 28.63 -18.64
N PRO A 338 -6.48 28.59 -18.61
CA PRO A 338 -5.75 27.43 -18.11
C PRO A 338 -6.29 27.14 -16.72
N GLN A 339 -6.86 25.94 -16.53
CA GLN A 339 -7.14 25.47 -15.19
C GLN A 339 -5.81 25.50 -14.42
N PRO A 340 -5.78 26.04 -13.19
CA PRO A 340 -4.56 26.08 -12.42
C PRO A 340 -4.04 24.64 -12.27
N PRO A 341 -2.72 24.41 -12.35
CA PRO A 341 -2.15 23.10 -12.13
C PRO A 341 -2.60 22.59 -10.75
N PHE A 342 -2.99 21.31 -10.69
CA PHE A 342 -3.34 20.56 -9.48
C PHE A 342 -2.54 21.05 -8.26
N GLU A 343 -3.24 21.43 -7.18
CA GLU A 343 -2.58 21.72 -5.92
C GLU A 343 -1.87 20.44 -5.43
N LYS A 344 -0.54 20.46 -5.52
CA LYS A 344 0.37 19.53 -4.83
C LYS A 344 0.19 19.74 -3.32
N GLY A 345 -0.54 18.86 -2.64
CA GLY A 345 -0.75 19.04 -1.19
C GLY A 345 -1.40 17.87 -0.44
N GLY A 346 -1.40 16.65 -0.98
CA GLY A 346 -1.89 15.48 -0.26
C GLY A 346 -0.78 14.75 0.50
N SER A 347 -1.11 14.10 1.61
CA SER A 347 -0.19 13.21 2.33
C SER A 347 -0.87 11.87 2.65
N PRO A 348 -0.11 10.76 2.64
CA PRO A 348 -0.68 9.46 2.97
C PRO A 348 -1.03 9.39 4.45
N LEU A 349 -2.29 9.09 4.73
CA LEU A 349 -2.80 8.78 6.05
C LEU A 349 -2.84 7.26 6.22
N ILE A 350 -2.03 6.71 7.13
CA ILE A 350 -1.99 5.27 7.42
C ILE A 350 -2.65 5.03 8.79
N PHE A 351 -3.67 4.19 8.85
CA PHE A 351 -4.56 4.05 10.00
C PHE A 351 -5.09 2.61 10.17
N ASP A 352 -5.72 2.34 11.32
CA ASP A 352 -6.27 1.03 11.73
C ASP A 352 -5.23 -0.10 11.84
N GLY A 353 -4.06 0.21 12.39
CA GLY A 353 -3.03 -0.78 12.77
C GLY A 353 -3.48 -1.69 13.90
N ILE A 354 -2.90 -2.90 13.95
CA ILE A 354 -3.38 -3.99 14.83
C ILE A 354 -3.06 -3.70 16.31
N GLU A 355 -4.09 -3.38 17.08
CA GLU A 355 -3.99 -3.02 18.50
C GLU A 355 -3.94 -4.22 19.45
N PHE A 356 -4.65 -5.30 19.11
CA PHE A 356 -5.03 -6.33 20.08
C PHE A 356 -4.06 -7.51 20.23
N ASN A 357 -3.11 -7.67 19.30
CA ASN A 357 -2.16 -8.77 19.36
C ASN A 357 -0.76 -8.29 18.95
N PRO A 358 0.17 -8.13 19.92
CA PRO A 358 1.54 -7.74 19.63
C PRO A 358 2.23 -8.63 18.59
N GLY A 359 1.96 -9.94 18.58
CA GLY A 359 2.59 -10.87 17.63
C GLY A 359 2.20 -10.65 16.16
N LEU A 360 1.16 -9.86 15.89
CA LEU A 360 0.76 -9.49 14.53
C LEU A 360 1.39 -8.16 14.06
N ARG A 361 1.97 -7.38 14.99
CA ARG A 361 2.62 -6.09 14.70
C ARG A 361 4.10 -6.03 15.08
N MET A 362 4.59 -6.92 15.93
CA MET A 362 6.01 -7.10 16.24
C MET A 362 6.62 -8.02 15.18
N ILE A 363 6.80 -7.48 13.98
CA ILE A 363 7.11 -8.25 12.77
C ILE A 363 8.34 -7.67 12.07
N ASP A 364 8.88 -8.45 11.14
CA ASP A 364 9.88 -7.97 10.20
C ASP A 364 9.31 -6.84 9.34
N VAL A 365 10.06 -5.74 9.20
CA VAL A 365 9.69 -4.64 8.30
C VAL A 365 9.47 -5.09 6.84
N ILE A 366 10.15 -6.15 6.39
CA ILE A 366 9.91 -6.73 5.06
C ILE A 366 8.55 -7.44 5.00
N SER A 367 8.13 -8.07 6.11
CA SER A 367 6.81 -8.69 6.22
C SER A 367 5.67 -7.66 6.20
N GLU A 368 5.92 -6.46 6.71
CA GLU A 368 4.99 -5.35 6.64
C GLU A 368 4.82 -4.83 5.21
N ILE A 369 5.92 -4.44 4.56
CA ILE A 369 5.86 -3.91 3.18
C ILE A 369 5.36 -4.96 2.18
N ALA A 370 5.61 -6.25 2.44
CA ALA A 370 5.07 -7.34 1.63
C ALA A 370 3.53 -7.32 1.58
N PHE A 371 2.87 -6.82 2.61
CA PHE A 371 1.41 -6.78 2.62
C PHE A 371 0.87 -5.78 1.58
N LEU A 372 1.42 -4.56 1.55
CA LEU A 372 1.05 -3.57 0.54
C LEU A 372 1.45 -4.01 -0.87
N CYS A 373 2.65 -4.57 -1.05
CA CYS A 373 3.08 -5.12 -2.33
C CYS A 373 2.13 -6.21 -2.84
N MET A 374 1.74 -7.16 -1.98
CA MET A 374 0.81 -8.23 -2.33
C MET A 374 -0.57 -7.69 -2.71
N ASP A 375 -1.10 -6.70 -1.98
CA ASP A 375 -2.40 -6.09 -2.28
C ASP A 375 -2.39 -5.34 -3.63
N LEU A 376 -1.32 -4.59 -3.93
CA LEU A 376 -1.11 -3.97 -5.24
C LEU A 376 -1.02 -5.01 -6.36
N MET A 377 -0.26 -6.10 -6.17
CA MET A 377 -0.14 -7.18 -7.15
C MET A 377 -1.47 -7.91 -7.38
N HIS A 378 -2.25 -8.19 -6.33
CA HIS A 378 -3.55 -8.84 -6.43
C HIS A 378 -4.55 -8.02 -7.25
N ARG A 379 -4.47 -6.69 -7.14
CA ARG A 379 -5.31 -5.73 -7.89
C ARG A 379 -4.80 -5.41 -9.30
N GLY A 380 -3.81 -6.15 -9.80
CA GLY A 380 -3.24 -5.93 -11.13
C GLY A 380 -2.36 -4.68 -11.25
N LYS A 381 -1.93 -4.08 -10.12
CA LYS A 381 -1.07 -2.89 -10.06
C LYS A 381 0.38 -3.26 -9.72
N ALA A 382 0.90 -4.33 -10.32
CA ALA A 382 2.24 -4.85 -10.03
C ALA A 382 3.36 -3.81 -10.28
N ALA A 383 3.25 -2.98 -11.32
CA ALA A 383 4.18 -1.87 -11.58
C ALA A 383 4.35 -0.95 -10.36
N LEU A 384 3.23 -0.55 -9.74
CA LEU A 384 3.24 0.28 -8.53
C LEU A 384 3.83 -0.45 -7.32
N ALA A 385 3.65 -1.77 -7.21
CA ALA A 385 4.29 -2.56 -6.15
C ALA A 385 5.82 -2.53 -6.27
N TRP A 386 6.34 -2.64 -7.50
CA TRP A 386 7.78 -2.57 -7.75
C TRP A 386 8.34 -1.16 -7.56
N ARG A 387 7.57 -0.12 -7.93
CA ARG A 387 7.91 1.28 -7.60
C ARG A 387 8.02 1.50 -6.10
N PHE A 388 6.98 1.11 -5.35
CA PHE A 388 6.94 1.19 -3.89
C PHE A 388 8.16 0.51 -3.26
N LEU A 389 8.43 -0.74 -3.66
CA LEU A 389 9.54 -1.53 -3.12
C LEU A 389 10.89 -0.88 -3.38
N ASN A 390 11.15 -0.43 -4.61
CA ASN A 390 12.41 0.24 -4.96
C ASN A 390 12.58 1.55 -4.19
N ARG A 391 11.54 2.37 -4.11
CA ARG A 391 11.57 3.62 -3.35
C ARG A 391 11.82 3.37 -1.86
N TYR A 392 11.17 2.36 -1.27
CA TYR A 392 11.43 1.96 0.12
C TYR A 392 12.89 1.51 0.35
N LEU A 393 13.48 0.79 -0.61
CA LEU A 393 14.87 0.35 -0.55
C LEU A 393 15.87 1.50 -0.73
N GLU A 394 15.55 2.53 -1.54
CA GLU A 394 16.38 3.74 -1.65
C GLU A 394 16.56 4.42 -0.28
N HIS A 395 15.53 4.41 0.57
CA HIS A 395 15.61 4.94 1.93
C HIS A 395 16.24 3.97 2.91
N SER A 396 15.71 2.74 3.01
CA SER A 396 16.12 1.77 4.03
C SER A 396 17.49 1.14 3.76
N GLY A 397 17.81 0.85 2.50
CA GLY A 397 18.98 0.07 2.07
C GLY A 397 18.94 -1.40 2.45
N ASP A 398 17.79 -1.89 2.89
CA ASP A 398 17.61 -3.26 3.35
C ASP A 398 17.41 -4.24 2.18
N THR A 399 18.39 -4.29 1.31
CA THR A 399 18.40 -5.18 0.14
C THR A 399 18.52 -6.65 0.55
N ALA A 400 19.22 -6.94 1.65
CA ALA A 400 19.37 -8.29 2.19
C ALA A 400 18.01 -8.86 2.63
N GLY A 401 17.13 -8.03 3.20
CA GLY A 401 15.79 -8.43 3.62
C GLY A 401 14.90 -8.98 2.49
N LEU A 402 15.19 -8.64 1.23
CA LEU A 402 14.44 -9.15 0.09
C LEU A 402 14.55 -10.67 -0.08
N ALA A 403 15.55 -11.32 0.53
CA ALA A 403 15.60 -12.78 0.57
C ALA A 403 14.34 -13.40 1.19
N ALA A 404 13.70 -12.72 2.15
CA ALA A 404 12.45 -13.16 2.79
C ALA A 404 11.17 -12.61 2.15
N LEU A 405 11.25 -11.58 1.29
CA LEU A 405 10.08 -10.95 0.66
C LEU A 405 9.09 -11.96 0.03
N PRO A 406 9.53 -12.97 -0.73
CA PRO A 406 8.61 -13.90 -1.41
C PRO A 406 7.85 -14.79 -0.44
N TYR A 407 8.53 -15.25 0.60
CA TYR A 407 7.93 -15.99 1.70
C TYR A 407 6.83 -15.15 2.37
N TYR A 408 7.12 -13.87 2.62
CA TYR A 408 6.15 -12.95 3.19
C TYR A 408 5.01 -12.59 2.23
N LEU A 409 5.25 -12.42 0.92
CA LEU A 409 4.19 -12.19 -0.07
C LEU A 409 3.19 -13.35 -0.10
N VAL A 410 3.69 -14.60 -0.13
CA VAL A 410 2.84 -15.81 -0.03
C VAL A 410 2.08 -15.82 1.28
N TYR A 411 2.75 -15.60 2.42
CA TYR A 411 2.09 -15.52 3.71
C TYR A 411 0.96 -14.49 3.75
N ARG A 412 1.17 -13.27 3.21
CA ARG A 412 0.16 -12.21 3.18
C ARG A 412 -1.00 -12.55 2.24
N ALA A 413 -0.73 -13.17 1.10
CA ALA A 413 -1.77 -13.70 0.23
C ALA A 413 -2.62 -14.77 0.96
N MET A 414 -1.98 -15.69 1.70
CA MET A 414 -2.68 -16.69 2.51
C MET A 414 -3.53 -16.08 3.63
N VAL A 415 -3.06 -15.00 4.28
CA VAL A 415 -3.85 -14.24 5.25
C VAL A 415 -5.13 -13.69 4.60
N ARG A 416 -5.02 -13.09 3.41
CA ARG A 416 -6.20 -12.55 2.70
C ARG A 416 -7.12 -13.64 2.19
N ALA A 417 -6.59 -14.72 1.62
CA ALA A 417 -7.36 -15.89 1.22
C ALA A 417 -8.20 -16.41 2.39
N LYS A 418 -7.59 -16.58 3.57
CA LYS A 418 -8.30 -17.00 4.79
C LYS A 418 -9.39 -16.02 5.19
N VAL A 419 -9.09 -14.72 5.21
CA VAL A 419 -10.06 -13.69 5.59
C VAL A 419 -11.25 -13.66 4.64
N SER A 420 -11.02 -13.84 3.34
CA SER A 420 -12.08 -13.92 2.33
C SER A 420 -12.90 -15.21 2.46
N ALA A 421 -12.25 -16.35 2.75
CA ALA A 421 -12.94 -17.61 3.01
C ALA A 421 -13.87 -17.55 4.23
N ILE A 422 -13.44 -16.88 5.31
CA ILE A 422 -14.28 -16.65 6.50
C ILE A 422 -15.56 -15.88 6.11
N LYS A 423 -15.43 -14.81 5.31
CA LYS A 423 -16.61 -14.02 4.88
C LYS A 423 -17.54 -14.85 4.02
N ALA A 424 -17.00 -15.54 3.02
CA ALA A 424 -17.78 -16.42 2.14
C ALA A 424 -18.58 -17.44 2.95
N SER A 425 -17.96 -18.08 3.94
CA SER A 425 -18.62 -19.05 4.82
C SER A 425 -19.73 -18.46 5.70
N GLN A 426 -19.68 -17.16 5.99
CA GLN A 426 -20.68 -16.47 6.81
C GLN A 426 -21.85 -15.93 5.98
N SER A 427 -21.64 -15.66 4.69
CA SER A 427 -22.63 -15.03 3.81
C SER A 427 -23.21 -15.96 2.74
N ASP A 428 -22.93 -17.27 2.81
CA ASP A 428 -23.23 -18.27 1.77
C ASP A 428 -22.73 -17.83 0.37
N GLY A 429 -21.60 -17.12 0.37
CA GLY A 429 -20.98 -16.54 -0.83
C GLY A 429 -20.02 -17.51 -1.51
N ASP A 430 -19.60 -17.18 -2.75
CA ASP A 430 -18.58 -17.97 -3.44
C ASP A 430 -17.16 -17.72 -2.88
N PHE A 431 -16.23 -18.62 -3.23
CA PHE A 431 -14.84 -18.56 -2.82
C PHE A 431 -13.93 -17.90 -3.88
N ALA A 432 -14.47 -17.18 -4.87
CA ALA A 432 -13.68 -16.65 -5.99
C ALA A 432 -12.56 -15.71 -5.52
N GLU A 433 -12.84 -14.80 -4.56
CA GLU A 433 -11.81 -13.93 -3.98
C GLU A 433 -10.72 -14.76 -3.28
N THR A 434 -11.11 -15.81 -2.54
CA THR A 434 -10.17 -16.74 -1.90
C THR A 434 -9.25 -17.41 -2.93
N LEU A 435 -9.83 -17.94 -4.01
CA LEU A 435 -9.08 -18.61 -5.07
C LEU A 435 -8.10 -17.66 -5.75
N SER A 436 -8.52 -16.42 -6.03
CA SER A 436 -7.64 -15.41 -6.66
C SER A 436 -6.38 -15.10 -5.83
N TYR A 437 -6.47 -15.14 -4.50
CA TYR A 437 -5.30 -15.00 -3.62
C TYR A 437 -4.41 -16.25 -3.64
N LEU A 438 -4.98 -17.46 -3.74
CA LEU A 438 -4.21 -18.71 -3.89
C LEU A 438 -3.46 -18.75 -5.22
N GLU A 439 -4.10 -18.31 -6.30
CA GLU A 439 -3.45 -18.17 -7.61
C GLU A 439 -2.29 -17.16 -7.56
N LEU A 440 -2.48 -16.01 -6.90
CA LEU A 440 -1.41 -15.05 -6.70
C LEU A 440 -0.25 -15.66 -5.92
N ALA A 441 -0.55 -16.35 -4.81
CA ALA A 441 0.47 -17.05 -4.02
C ALA A 441 1.25 -18.06 -4.87
N GLN A 442 0.56 -18.84 -5.71
CA GLN A 442 1.21 -19.78 -6.62
C GLN A 442 2.09 -19.08 -7.67
N ARG A 443 1.66 -17.95 -8.24
CA ARG A 443 2.49 -17.17 -9.15
C ARG A 443 3.77 -16.66 -8.47
N ILE A 444 3.69 -16.27 -7.20
CA ILE A 444 4.85 -15.80 -6.40
C ILE A 444 5.87 -16.93 -6.17
N THR A 445 5.43 -18.19 -6.05
CA THR A 445 6.36 -19.33 -5.93
C THR A 445 7.03 -19.69 -7.25
N GLN A 446 6.42 -19.33 -8.38
CA GLN A 446 6.88 -19.59 -9.75
C GLN A 446 7.61 -18.39 -10.37
N ARG A 447 8.46 -17.71 -9.60
CA ARG A 447 9.10 -16.47 -10.06
C ARG A 447 9.98 -16.67 -11.30
N PRO A 448 10.09 -15.63 -12.16
CA PRO A 448 11.01 -15.66 -13.28
C PRO A 448 12.46 -15.81 -12.83
N ALA A 449 13.31 -16.29 -13.73
CA ALA A 449 14.74 -16.42 -13.47
C ALA A 449 15.38 -15.07 -13.16
N ALA A 450 16.39 -15.09 -12.28
CA ALA A 450 17.26 -13.94 -12.03
C ALA A 450 17.92 -13.49 -13.34
N ALA A 451 18.18 -12.18 -13.45
CA ALA A 451 18.81 -11.57 -14.60
C ALA A 451 19.54 -10.29 -14.19
N LEU A 452 20.55 -9.89 -14.96
CA LEU A 452 21.31 -8.66 -14.71
C LEU A 452 21.22 -7.70 -15.91
N LEU A 453 20.81 -6.47 -15.66
CA LEU A 453 20.81 -5.40 -16.64
C LEU A 453 21.72 -4.26 -16.18
N LEU A 454 22.74 -3.94 -16.96
CA LEU A 454 23.58 -2.78 -16.74
C LEU A 454 23.09 -1.61 -17.57
N MET A 455 22.81 -0.47 -16.93
CA MET A 455 22.51 0.75 -17.67
C MET A 455 23.81 1.36 -18.20
N HIS A 456 23.89 1.68 -19.48
CA HIS A 456 25.06 2.31 -20.08
C HIS A 456 24.69 3.66 -20.68
N GLY A 457 25.46 4.69 -20.33
CA GLY A 457 25.34 6.02 -20.93
C GLY A 457 25.75 7.14 -19.99
N VAL A 458 26.09 8.29 -20.56
CA VAL A 458 26.51 9.49 -19.81
C VAL A 458 25.33 10.17 -19.09
N SER A 459 25.61 11.13 -18.22
CA SER A 459 24.59 11.92 -17.53
C SER A 459 23.67 12.64 -18.51
N GLY A 460 22.36 12.68 -18.23
CA GLY A 460 21.37 13.34 -19.09
C GLY A 460 20.85 12.51 -20.27
N CYS A 461 21.39 11.31 -20.55
CA CYS A 461 20.90 10.47 -21.66
C CYS A 461 19.54 9.81 -21.38
N GLY A 462 19.05 9.86 -20.14
CA GLY A 462 17.73 9.35 -19.75
C GLY A 462 17.75 8.03 -18.97
N LYS A 463 18.92 7.55 -18.52
CA LYS A 463 19.05 6.28 -17.77
C LYS A 463 18.02 6.13 -16.66
N THR A 464 17.94 7.10 -15.76
CA THR A 464 17.04 7.06 -14.60
C THR A 464 15.56 6.98 -14.99
N TRP A 465 15.18 7.65 -16.07
CA TRP A 465 13.81 7.57 -16.57
C TRP A 465 13.52 6.20 -17.20
N VAL A 466 14.47 5.66 -17.96
CA VAL A 466 14.35 4.32 -18.57
C VAL A 466 14.40 3.22 -17.51
N SER A 467 15.31 3.30 -16.53
CA SER A 467 15.44 2.32 -15.45
C SER A 467 14.20 2.29 -14.56
N GLN A 468 13.53 3.44 -14.35
CA GLN A 468 12.24 3.52 -13.66
C GLN A 468 11.12 2.78 -14.42
N SER A 469 11.01 2.96 -15.74
CA SER A 469 10.02 2.19 -16.52
C SER A 469 10.34 0.69 -16.50
N LEU A 470 11.63 0.36 -16.66
CA LEU A 470 12.08 -1.03 -16.70
C LEU A 470 11.87 -1.77 -15.39
N LEU A 471 12.13 -1.16 -14.23
CA LEU A 471 11.90 -1.85 -12.96
C LEU A 471 10.43 -2.17 -12.74
N GLU A 472 9.53 -1.28 -13.17
CA GLU A 472 8.07 -1.43 -13.05
C GLU A 472 7.56 -2.57 -13.94
N ASP A 473 8.00 -2.61 -15.19
CA ASP A 473 7.53 -3.59 -16.19
C ASP A 473 8.20 -4.97 -16.06
N LEU A 474 9.46 -5.02 -15.61
CA LEU A 474 10.22 -6.26 -15.49
C LEU A 474 10.08 -6.93 -14.12
N GLY A 475 9.56 -6.19 -13.14
CA GLY A 475 9.58 -6.59 -11.74
C GLY A 475 11.00 -6.75 -11.21
N ALA A 476 11.80 -5.70 -11.36
CA ALA A 476 13.22 -5.71 -11.02
C ALA A 476 13.54 -4.79 -9.83
N ILE A 477 14.70 -5.05 -9.21
CA ILE A 477 15.30 -4.16 -8.22
C ILE A 477 16.37 -3.31 -8.90
N CYS A 478 16.23 -1.99 -8.81
CA CYS A 478 17.15 -1.02 -9.38
C CYS A 478 18.12 -0.51 -8.31
N LEU A 479 19.40 -0.78 -8.50
CA LEU A 479 20.48 -0.24 -7.69
C LEU A 479 21.04 1.02 -8.35
N ARG A 480 20.83 2.18 -7.74
CA ARG A 480 21.28 3.48 -8.27
C ARG A 480 22.62 3.87 -7.64
N SER A 481 23.59 4.14 -8.50
CA SER A 481 24.93 4.56 -8.07
C SER A 481 24.93 5.86 -7.26
N ASP A 482 24.10 6.84 -7.60
CA ASP A 482 24.02 8.11 -6.85
C ASP A 482 23.43 7.92 -5.43
N VAL A 483 22.48 7.00 -5.25
CA VAL A 483 21.89 6.67 -3.95
C VAL A 483 22.92 5.96 -3.06
N GLU A 484 23.56 4.91 -3.58
CA GLU A 484 24.54 4.15 -2.81
C GLU A 484 25.81 4.94 -2.53
N ARG A 485 26.20 5.85 -3.44
CA ARG A 485 27.28 6.80 -3.19
C ARG A 485 26.95 7.68 -1.99
N LYS A 486 25.78 8.33 -1.95
CA LYS A 486 25.37 9.17 -0.80
C LYS A 486 25.32 8.37 0.51
N ARG A 487 24.76 7.16 0.46
CA ARG A 487 24.69 6.24 1.61
C ARG A 487 26.08 5.91 2.18
N LEU A 488 27.09 5.69 1.34
CA LEU A 488 28.47 5.42 1.78
C LEU A 488 29.13 6.58 2.55
N PHE A 489 28.58 7.79 2.42
CA PHE A 489 29.02 9.00 3.11
C PHE A 489 28.01 9.48 4.18
N GLY A 490 27.05 8.65 4.56
CA GLY A 490 26.06 8.98 5.60
C GLY A 490 25.00 10.00 5.18
N LEU A 491 24.88 10.28 3.88
CA LEU A 491 23.90 11.20 3.31
C LEU A 491 22.63 10.45 2.91
N THR A 492 21.47 11.11 3.07
CA THR A 492 20.20 10.60 2.53
C THR A 492 20.20 10.69 1.00
N ALA A 493 19.38 9.89 0.32
CA ALA A 493 19.34 9.83 -1.15
C ALA A 493 19.14 11.21 -1.83
N LEU A 494 18.41 12.12 -1.18
CA LEU A 494 18.10 13.46 -1.69
C LEU A 494 18.98 14.59 -1.12
N ALA A 495 19.89 14.30 -0.18
CA ALA A 495 20.78 15.32 0.37
C ALA A 495 21.76 15.85 -0.68
N ASP A 496 22.04 17.16 -0.70
CA ASP A 496 23.07 17.75 -1.55
C ASP A 496 24.46 17.52 -0.93
N SER A 497 25.29 16.73 -1.60
CA SER A 497 26.63 16.40 -1.10
C SER A 497 27.58 17.60 -1.06
N ARG A 498 27.38 18.60 -1.94
CA ARG A 498 28.19 19.82 -1.97
C ARG A 498 27.96 20.67 -0.74
N ALA A 499 26.74 20.67 -0.21
CA ALA A 499 26.40 21.34 1.04
C ALA A 499 27.05 20.66 2.26
N ALA A 500 27.36 19.36 2.16
CA ALA A 500 28.05 18.60 3.21
C ALA A 500 29.58 18.73 3.16
N GLY A 501 30.16 19.32 2.11
CA GLY A 501 31.60 19.50 1.96
C GLY A 501 32.38 18.22 1.63
N GLU A 502 31.70 17.17 1.17
CA GLU A 502 32.27 15.84 0.89
C GLU A 502 32.56 15.67 -0.62
N ASP A 503 33.77 15.24 -0.99
CA ASP A 503 34.08 14.87 -2.39
C ASP A 503 33.68 13.41 -2.68
N ILE A 504 32.37 13.20 -2.76
CA ILE A 504 31.79 11.88 -3.03
C ILE A 504 32.00 11.40 -4.48
N TYR A 505 32.52 12.26 -5.37
CA TYR A 505 32.75 11.98 -6.78
C TYR A 505 34.23 11.73 -7.13
N SER A 506 35.11 11.70 -6.12
CA SER A 506 36.50 11.30 -6.28
C SER A 506 36.65 9.90 -6.89
N ARG A 507 37.82 9.61 -7.48
CA ARG A 507 38.12 8.30 -8.08
C ARG A 507 37.96 7.16 -7.07
N GLU A 508 38.39 7.38 -5.84
CA GLU A 508 38.27 6.42 -4.75
C GLU A 508 36.80 6.19 -4.34
N ALA A 509 36.03 7.26 -4.20
CA ALA A 509 34.60 7.18 -3.91
C ALA A 509 33.83 6.45 -5.03
N GLY A 510 34.20 6.69 -6.29
CA GLY A 510 33.69 5.95 -7.44
C GLY A 510 33.98 4.44 -7.36
N ALA A 511 35.21 4.06 -7.03
CA ALA A 511 35.60 2.65 -6.86
C ALA A 511 34.83 1.98 -5.71
N ARG A 512 34.69 2.66 -4.56
CA ARG A 512 33.90 2.18 -3.41
C ARG A 512 32.43 2.01 -3.77
N THR A 513 31.87 2.93 -4.54
CA THR A 513 30.47 2.85 -5.02
C THR A 513 30.27 1.64 -5.92
N LEU A 514 31.16 1.41 -6.90
CA LEU A 514 31.07 0.25 -7.79
C LEU A 514 31.21 -1.08 -7.04
N ALA A 515 32.15 -1.16 -6.08
CA ALA A 515 32.31 -2.34 -5.22
C ALA A 515 31.03 -2.60 -4.39
N ARG A 516 30.42 -1.55 -3.84
CA ARG A 516 29.15 -1.66 -3.10
C ARG A 516 28.02 -2.15 -4.01
N LEU A 517 27.87 -1.58 -5.21
CA LEU A 517 26.87 -2.02 -6.17
C LEU A 517 27.06 -3.49 -6.56
N LEU A 518 28.30 -3.94 -6.75
CA LEU A 518 28.59 -5.34 -7.08
C LEU A 518 28.18 -6.30 -5.95
N GLU A 519 28.49 -5.96 -4.70
CA GLU A 519 28.07 -6.75 -3.53
C GLU A 519 26.54 -6.81 -3.41
N LEU A 520 25.86 -5.68 -3.60
CA LEU A 520 24.40 -5.62 -3.59
C LEU A 520 23.77 -6.45 -4.72
N THR A 521 24.31 -6.34 -5.93
CA THR A 521 23.90 -7.16 -7.07
C THR A 521 24.05 -8.65 -6.76
N LYS A 522 25.18 -9.05 -6.17
CA LYS A 522 25.45 -10.44 -5.76
C LYS A 522 24.38 -10.94 -4.78
N THR A 523 24.03 -10.15 -3.77
CA THR A 523 22.98 -10.48 -2.80
C THR A 523 21.62 -10.65 -3.47
N LEU A 524 21.21 -9.70 -4.33
CA LEU A 524 19.90 -9.72 -4.99
C LEU A 524 19.76 -10.86 -6.01
N LEU A 525 20.81 -11.12 -6.80
CA LEU A 525 20.84 -12.26 -7.73
C LEU A 525 20.76 -13.59 -6.96
N SER A 526 21.44 -13.70 -5.80
CA SER A 526 21.34 -14.88 -4.94
C SER A 526 19.94 -15.07 -4.33
N ALA A 527 19.20 -13.99 -4.12
CA ALA A 527 17.81 -14.01 -3.69
C ALA A 527 16.81 -14.24 -4.84
N GLY A 528 17.31 -14.41 -6.08
CA GLY A 528 16.50 -14.72 -7.26
C GLY A 528 15.82 -13.52 -7.91
N PHE A 529 16.31 -12.29 -7.67
CA PHE A 529 15.74 -11.09 -8.28
C PHE A 529 16.39 -10.76 -9.62
N ARG A 530 15.62 -10.15 -10.52
CA ARG A 530 16.14 -9.38 -11.65
C ARG A 530 16.71 -8.07 -11.11
N VAL A 531 17.93 -7.74 -11.52
CA VAL A 531 18.67 -6.58 -11.00
C VAL A 531 19.01 -5.63 -12.14
N ILE A 532 18.64 -4.36 -11.97
CA ILE A 532 19.09 -3.26 -12.82
C ILE A 532 20.15 -2.49 -12.05
N VAL A 533 21.34 -2.30 -12.63
CA VAL A 533 22.37 -1.45 -12.03
C VAL A 533 22.42 -0.14 -12.81
N ASP A 534 21.88 0.93 -12.21
CA ASP A 534 21.85 2.27 -12.78
C ASP A 534 23.10 3.06 -12.37
N ALA A 535 24.15 2.82 -13.15
CA ALA A 535 25.38 3.60 -13.18
C ALA A 535 25.67 4.05 -14.61
N THR A 536 26.72 4.83 -14.84
CA THR A 536 27.06 5.27 -16.20
C THR A 536 27.67 4.14 -17.03
N PHE A 537 28.43 3.25 -16.40
CA PHE A 537 29.13 2.11 -17.02
C PHE A 537 29.89 2.44 -18.32
N ILE A 538 30.38 3.67 -18.46
CA ILE A 538 31.07 4.14 -19.67
C ILE A 538 32.49 3.57 -19.85
N LYS A 539 33.05 2.90 -18.85
CA LYS A 539 34.37 2.24 -18.91
C LYS A 539 34.26 0.73 -18.81
N ARG A 540 35.14 0.00 -19.48
CA ARG A 540 35.20 -1.46 -19.51
C ARG A 540 35.47 -2.05 -18.14
N ASP A 541 36.48 -1.55 -17.45
CA ASP A 541 36.86 -2.02 -16.10
C ASP A 541 35.74 -1.84 -15.06
N TRP A 542 34.73 -1.01 -15.35
CA TRP A 542 33.55 -0.86 -14.49
C TRP A 542 32.51 -1.93 -14.77
N ARG A 543 32.39 -2.42 -16.01
CA ARG A 543 31.41 -3.42 -16.45
C ARG A 543 31.89 -4.85 -16.22
N GLU A 544 33.19 -5.10 -16.44
CA GLU A 544 33.79 -6.44 -16.38
C GLU A 544 33.47 -7.21 -15.07
N PRO A 545 33.51 -6.61 -13.87
CA PRO A 545 33.18 -7.34 -12.64
C PRO A 545 31.74 -7.85 -12.61
N PHE A 546 30.79 -7.10 -13.20
CA PHE A 546 29.39 -7.47 -13.25
C PHE A 546 29.13 -8.54 -14.32
N GLN A 547 29.79 -8.44 -15.47
CA GLN A 547 29.80 -9.50 -16.49
C GLN A 547 30.30 -10.81 -15.88
N LYS A 548 31.47 -10.79 -15.23
CA LYS A 548 32.07 -11.96 -14.59
C LYS A 548 31.13 -12.58 -13.54
N LEU A 549 30.48 -11.75 -12.72
CA LEU A 549 29.48 -12.21 -11.75
C LEU A 549 28.30 -12.95 -12.42
N ALA A 550 27.81 -12.44 -13.55
CA ALA A 550 26.72 -13.08 -14.29
C ALA A 550 27.16 -14.41 -14.92
N GLU A 551 28.34 -14.43 -15.54
CA GLU A 551 28.92 -15.63 -16.16
C GLU A 551 29.22 -16.74 -15.13
N GLU A 552 29.85 -16.40 -14.00
CA GLU A 552 30.14 -17.34 -12.90
C GLU A 552 28.88 -17.98 -12.32
N ARG A 553 27.74 -17.29 -12.40
CA ARG A 553 26.44 -17.75 -11.90
C ARG A 553 25.54 -18.37 -12.96
N GLY A 554 25.96 -18.34 -14.23
CA GLY A 554 25.13 -18.78 -15.36
C GLY A 554 23.82 -17.97 -15.48
N ILE A 555 23.83 -16.71 -15.08
CA ILE A 555 22.66 -15.82 -15.11
C ILE A 555 22.69 -14.98 -16.40
N PRO A 556 21.55 -14.84 -17.10
CA PRO A 556 21.51 -14.00 -18.30
C PRO A 556 21.75 -12.52 -17.95
N TRP A 557 22.51 -11.83 -18.80
CA TRP A 557 22.86 -10.44 -18.59
C TRP A 557 22.90 -9.62 -19.89
N TRP A 558 22.64 -8.31 -19.75
CA TRP A 558 22.61 -7.36 -20.86
C TRP A 558 23.14 -5.98 -20.47
N ILE A 559 23.46 -5.18 -21.48
CA ILE A 559 23.78 -3.76 -21.36
C ILE A 559 22.72 -2.96 -22.10
N ALA A 560 21.91 -2.19 -21.38
CA ALA A 560 21.00 -1.20 -21.96
C ALA A 560 21.80 0.05 -22.35
N ALA A 561 22.11 0.21 -23.63
CA ALA A 561 22.95 1.31 -24.13
C ALA A 561 22.10 2.50 -24.58
N LEU A 562 22.15 3.59 -23.82
CA LEU A 562 21.44 4.83 -24.10
C LEU A 562 22.39 5.88 -24.67
N GLU A 563 21.98 6.45 -25.79
CA GLU A 563 22.68 7.54 -26.47
C GLU A 563 21.73 8.71 -26.72
N ALA A 564 22.26 9.93 -26.66
CA ALA A 564 21.55 11.13 -27.07
C ALA A 564 22.55 12.15 -27.64
N PRO A 565 22.12 13.04 -28.55
CA PRO A 565 22.98 14.10 -29.06
C PRO A 565 23.56 14.96 -27.93
N SER A 566 24.83 15.34 -28.05
CA SER A 566 25.56 16.08 -27.01
C SER A 566 24.87 17.39 -26.59
N GLU A 567 24.21 18.06 -27.53
CA GLU A 567 23.45 19.28 -27.25
C GLU A 567 22.25 19.01 -26.33
N VAL A 568 21.49 17.93 -26.59
CA VAL A 568 20.35 17.52 -25.76
C VAL A 568 20.82 17.14 -24.35
N LEU A 569 21.97 16.45 -24.24
CA LEU A 569 22.56 16.09 -22.96
C LEU A 569 22.86 17.31 -22.09
N ARG A 570 23.50 18.33 -22.68
CA ARG A 570 23.83 19.59 -21.98
C ARG A 570 22.59 20.32 -21.50
N GLN A 571 21.57 20.43 -22.36
CA GLN A 571 20.30 21.08 -22.01
C GLN A 571 19.61 20.37 -20.83
N ARG A 572 19.53 19.03 -20.86
CA ARG A 572 18.91 18.24 -19.79
C ARG A 572 19.67 18.35 -18.46
N VAL A 573 21.00 18.28 -18.50
CA VAL A 573 21.83 18.43 -17.29
C VAL A 573 21.65 19.81 -16.66
N ALA A 574 21.62 20.87 -17.47
CA ALA A 574 21.39 22.23 -16.98
C ALA A 574 19.98 22.38 -16.36
N ALA A 575 18.94 21.88 -17.03
CA ALA A 575 17.56 21.93 -16.53
C ALA A 575 17.38 21.17 -15.20
N ARG A 576 18.02 20.00 -15.06
CA ARG A 576 17.98 19.19 -13.84
C ARG A 576 18.67 19.88 -12.65
N GLN A 577 19.83 20.50 -12.88
CA GLN A 577 20.52 21.24 -11.83
C GLN A 577 19.69 22.41 -11.30
N ALA A 578 18.91 23.05 -12.18
CA ALA A 578 18.00 24.11 -11.78
C ALA A 578 16.80 23.62 -10.94
N SER A 579 16.38 22.35 -11.10
CA SER A 579 15.19 21.82 -10.42
C SER A 579 15.45 21.24 -9.03
N GLY A 580 16.65 20.71 -8.73
CA GLY A 580 17.06 20.29 -7.37
C GLY A 580 16.33 19.08 -6.76
N HIS A 581 15.53 18.34 -7.52
CA HIS A 581 14.71 17.21 -7.01
C HIS A 581 15.27 15.81 -7.34
N ASP A 582 16.48 15.70 -7.88
CA ASP A 582 17.11 14.43 -8.27
C ASP A 582 18.32 14.11 -7.38
N ALA A 583 18.54 12.82 -7.10
CA ALA A 583 19.72 12.34 -6.39
C ALA A 583 21.02 12.57 -7.18
N SER A 584 20.94 12.71 -8.51
CA SER A 584 22.09 12.85 -9.40
C SER A 584 22.61 14.30 -9.49
N GLU A 585 23.85 14.53 -9.03
CA GLU A 585 24.45 15.87 -8.93
C GLU A 585 25.38 16.23 -10.10
N ALA A 586 25.45 15.40 -11.15
CA ALA A 586 26.34 15.63 -12.27
C ALA A 586 26.00 16.93 -13.03
N GLY A 587 26.98 17.84 -13.14
CA GLY A 587 26.90 19.08 -13.91
C GLY A 587 27.56 19.05 -15.29
N PRO A 588 27.60 20.19 -16.00
CA PRO A 588 28.17 20.28 -17.35
C PRO A 588 29.62 19.80 -17.46
N GLU A 589 30.46 20.09 -16.45
CA GLU A 589 31.86 19.64 -16.41
C GLU A 589 31.98 18.12 -16.27
N VAL A 590 31.16 17.53 -15.40
CA VAL A 590 31.08 16.06 -15.22
C VAL A 590 30.63 15.40 -16.52
N LEU A 591 29.64 15.97 -17.21
CA LEU A 591 29.19 15.47 -18.52
C LEU A 591 30.32 15.52 -19.56
N ALA A 592 31.06 16.61 -19.65
CA ALA A 592 32.18 16.74 -20.58
C ALA A 592 33.27 15.69 -20.31
N ALA A 593 33.63 15.50 -19.04
CA ALA A 593 34.59 14.47 -18.63
C ALA A 593 34.10 13.05 -18.96
N GLN A 594 32.80 12.77 -18.76
CA GLN A 594 32.20 11.49 -19.11
C GLN A 594 32.23 11.21 -20.61
N LEU A 595 31.86 12.20 -21.45
CA LEU A 595 31.90 12.07 -22.91
C LEU A 595 33.30 11.75 -23.43
N ALA A 596 34.34 12.35 -22.84
CA ALA A 596 35.73 12.08 -23.21
C ALA A 596 36.24 10.70 -22.74
N ALA A 597 35.56 10.08 -21.76
CA ALA A 597 35.99 8.86 -21.10
C ALA A 597 35.19 7.61 -21.53
N VAL A 598 34.29 7.72 -22.50
CA VAL A 598 33.50 6.58 -23.00
C VAL A 598 34.40 5.61 -23.77
N GLU A 599 34.42 4.36 -23.34
CA GLU A 599 35.14 3.27 -23.98
C GLU A 599 34.16 2.38 -24.77
N PRO A 600 34.50 1.98 -26.01
CA PRO A 600 33.60 1.17 -26.83
C PRO A 600 33.40 -0.23 -26.24
N PHE A 601 32.28 -0.85 -26.55
CA PHE A 601 32.01 -2.26 -26.22
C PHE A 601 33.05 -3.19 -26.87
N ASN A 602 33.46 -4.23 -26.16
CA ASN A 602 34.35 -5.27 -26.69
C ASN A 602 33.55 -6.40 -27.38
N GLU A 603 34.24 -7.33 -28.04
CA GLU A 603 33.59 -8.43 -28.77
C GLU A 603 32.73 -9.35 -27.89
N ALA A 604 33.09 -9.51 -26.61
CA ALA A 604 32.31 -10.30 -25.67
C ALA A 604 31.04 -9.56 -25.20
N GLU A 605 31.05 -8.23 -25.17
CA GLU A 605 29.93 -7.40 -24.76
C GLU A 605 28.89 -7.22 -25.88
N LEU A 606 29.33 -7.09 -27.13
CA LEU A 606 28.46 -6.77 -28.28
C LEU A 606 27.20 -7.64 -28.39
N PRO A 607 27.25 -8.97 -28.17
CA PRO A 607 26.04 -9.82 -28.19
C PRO A 607 25.02 -9.50 -27.09
N HIS A 608 25.45 -8.83 -26.02
CA HIS A 608 24.66 -8.48 -24.84
C HIS A 608 24.18 -7.02 -24.84
N VAL A 609 24.60 -6.21 -25.82
CA VAL A 609 24.21 -4.79 -25.92
C VAL A 609 22.84 -4.64 -26.57
N VAL A 610 21.97 -3.89 -25.91
CA VAL A 610 20.64 -3.49 -26.39
C VAL A 610 20.64 -1.98 -26.61
N PRO A 611 20.73 -1.49 -27.86
CA PRO A 611 20.71 -0.06 -28.16
C PRO A 611 19.31 0.52 -27.94
N LEU A 612 19.21 1.57 -27.13
CA LEU A 612 17.95 2.23 -26.78
C LEU A 612 17.86 3.60 -27.45
N SER A 613 17.33 3.63 -28.66
CA SER A 613 17.15 4.85 -29.47
C SER A 613 15.69 5.35 -29.53
N GLY A 614 14.78 4.72 -28.78
CA GLY A 614 13.34 4.97 -28.81
C GLY A 614 12.70 5.30 -27.46
N THR A 615 11.39 5.06 -27.34
CA THR A 615 10.62 5.23 -26.09
C THR A 615 10.89 4.09 -25.09
N PRO A 616 10.57 4.24 -23.78
CA PRO A 616 10.70 3.18 -22.78
C PRO A 616 9.84 1.97 -23.11
N LEU A 617 8.64 2.16 -23.67
CA LEU A 617 7.80 1.04 -24.08
C LEU A 617 8.44 0.20 -25.19
N GLN A 618 9.14 0.85 -26.14
CA GLN A 618 9.91 0.15 -27.17
C GLN A 618 11.13 -0.57 -26.55
N THR A 619 11.76 0.07 -25.57
CA THR A 619 12.88 -0.48 -24.79
C THR A 619 12.45 -1.72 -23.98
N VAL A 620 11.33 -1.63 -23.26
CA VAL A 620 10.72 -2.72 -22.51
C VAL A 620 10.33 -3.84 -23.45
N SER A 621 9.72 -3.56 -24.61
CA SER A 621 9.39 -4.60 -25.58
C SER A 621 10.63 -5.33 -26.11
N GLN A 622 11.73 -4.60 -26.37
CA GLN A 622 13.00 -5.20 -26.78
C GLN A 622 13.65 -6.02 -25.66
N ILE A 623 13.58 -5.55 -24.41
CA ILE A 623 14.18 -6.23 -23.25
C ILE A 623 13.31 -7.38 -22.74
N GLN A 624 11.97 -7.28 -22.77
CA GLN A 624 11.04 -8.35 -22.39
C GLN A 624 11.16 -9.55 -23.32
N VAL A 625 11.41 -9.34 -24.61
CA VAL A 625 11.72 -10.45 -25.54
C VAL A 625 13.03 -11.15 -25.18
N LEU A 626 13.94 -10.46 -24.50
CA LEU A 626 15.23 -10.99 -24.08
C LEU A 626 15.18 -11.61 -22.67
N LEU A 627 14.18 -11.26 -21.85
CA LEU A 627 13.99 -11.82 -20.52
C LEU A 627 13.16 -13.11 -20.61
N PRO A 628 13.73 -14.28 -20.25
CA PRO A 628 12.98 -15.54 -20.23
C PRO A 628 11.84 -15.53 -19.22
#